data_AF-A0A963MQT5-F1
#
_entry.id   AF-A0A963MQT5-F1
#
_cell.length_a   1.000
_cell.length_b   1.000
_cell.length_c   1.000
_cell.angle_alpha   90.00
_cell.angle_beta   90.00
_cell.angle_gamma   90.00
#
_symmetry.space_group_name_H-M   'P 1'
#
loop_
_entity.id
_entity.type
_entity.pdbx_description
1 polymer ?
#
loop_
_entity_poly.entity_id
_entity_poly.type
_entity_poly.pdbx_seq_one_letter_code
_entity_poly.pdbx_strand_id
1 'polypeptide(L)' 'HAGGIFGVAHEGEDIRVHVVAYETALQYLKAGKINSASAIIALQWLALNRDHVRLQWMA' A
#
# COMPACT_ATOMS: atom_id res chain seq x y z
N HIS A 1 14.74 6.91 0.26
CA HIS A 1 13.82 6.54 1.38
C HIS A 1 12.39 6.77 0.89
N ALA A 2 11.49 5.80 1.05
CA ALA A 2 10.12 5.87 0.50
C ALA A 2 9.06 6.43 1.48
N GLY A 3 9.42 6.72 2.73
CA GLY A 3 8.54 7.39 3.70
C GLY A 3 8.71 8.92 3.68
N GLY A 4 7.79 9.65 4.32
CA GLY A 4 7.85 11.10 4.44
C GLY A 4 6.49 11.77 4.68
N ILE A 5 6.52 13.10 4.74
CA ILE A 5 5.33 13.97 4.71
C ILE A 5 5.33 14.66 3.34
N PHE A 6 4.18 14.65 2.67
CA PHE A 6 3.97 15.13 1.30
C PHE A 6 2.65 15.87 1.21
N GLY A 7 2.39 16.45 0.03
CA GLY A 7 1.24 17.30 -0.24
C GLY A 7 1.70 18.63 -0.82
N VAL A 8 0.93 19.17 -1.76
CA VAL A 8 1.20 20.48 -2.35
C VAL A 8 0.23 21.49 -1.78
N ALA A 9 0.75 22.63 -1.30
CA ALA A 9 -0.04 23.59 -0.52
C ALA A 9 -1.33 24.08 -1.21
N HIS A 10 -1.36 24.14 -2.55
CA HIS A 10 -2.53 24.58 -3.31
C HIS A 10 -3.51 23.45 -3.66
N GLU A 11 -3.16 22.19 -3.43
CA GLU A 11 -4.03 21.02 -3.64
C GLU A 11 -4.83 20.67 -2.38
N GLY A 12 -4.49 21.27 -1.23
CA GLY A 12 -5.19 21.04 0.04
C GLY A 12 -4.92 19.65 0.64
N GLU A 13 -3.88 18.96 0.18
CA GLU A 13 -3.51 17.62 0.65
C GLU A 13 -2.46 17.70 1.77
N ASP A 14 -2.67 16.93 2.84
CA ASP A 14 -1.69 16.67 3.91
C ASP A 14 -1.48 15.17 4.04
N ILE A 15 -0.38 14.67 3.48
CA ILE A 15 -0.14 13.24 3.24
C ILE A 15 1.03 12.76 4.09
N ARG A 16 0.80 11.71 4.89
CA ARG A 16 1.86 10.99 5.61
C ARG A 16 2.04 9.58 5.03
N VAL A 17 3.24 9.29 4.54
CA VAL A 17 3.55 7.96 3.98
C VAL A 17 4.07 7.01 5.07
N HIS A 18 3.49 5.82 5.09
CA HIS A 18 3.90 4.71 5.95
C HIS A 18 4.46 3.58 5.10
N VAL A 19 5.74 3.24 5.31
CA VAL A 19 6.34 2.03 4.75
C VAL A 19 6.21 0.92 5.77
N VAL A 20 5.51 -0.15 5.41
CA VAL A 20 5.28 -1.32 6.28
C VAL A 20 5.68 -2.60 5.56
N ALA A 21 5.94 -3.66 6.32
CA ALA A 21 6.10 -4.99 5.75
C ALA A 21 4.79 -5.43 5.07
N TYR A 22 4.92 -6.27 4.04
CA TYR A 22 3.77 -6.82 3.31
C TYR A 22 2.80 -7.54 4.25
N GLU A 23 3.34 -8.33 5.17
CA GLU A 23 2.61 -9.11 6.16
C GLU A 23 1.82 -8.20 7.10
N THR A 24 2.39 -7.05 7.49
CA THR A 24 1.70 -6.02 8.28
C THR A 24 0.56 -5.39 7.49
N ALA A 25 0.75 -5.08 6.21
CA ALA A 25 -0.32 -4.53 5.36
C ALA A 25 -1.51 -5.51 5.25
N LEU A 26 -1.25 -6.82 5.10
CA LEU A 26 -2.30 -7.83 5.10
C LEU A 26 -3.02 -7.97 6.44
N GLN A 27 -2.30 -7.84 7.56
CA GLN A 27 -2.91 -7.83 8.89
C GLN A 27 -3.84 -6.62 9.05
N TYR A 28 -3.43 -5.43 8.59
CA TYR A 28 -4.28 -4.23 8.63
C TYR A 28 -5.53 -4.37 7.78
N LEU A 29 -5.40 -4.97 6.59
CA LEU A 29 -6.54 -5.29 5.73
C LEU A 29 -7.53 -6.23 6.44
N LYS A 30 -7.05 -7.34 7.00
CA LYS A 30 -7.89 -8.32 7.71
C LYS A 30 -8.55 -7.73 8.95
N ALA A 31 -7.87 -6.83 9.65
CA ALA A 31 -8.38 -6.14 10.82
C ALA A 31 -9.33 -4.96 10.49
N GLY A 32 -9.60 -4.69 9.21
CA GLY A 32 -10.45 -3.58 8.79
C GLY A 32 -9.85 -2.19 9.01
N LYS A 33 -8.54 -2.09 9.28
CA LYS A 33 -7.85 -0.81 9.45
C LYS A 33 -7.64 -0.05 8.14
N ILE A 34 -7.76 -0.76 7.01
CA ILE A 34 -7.73 -0.18 5.67
C ILE A 34 -9.16 -0.22 5.13
N ASN A 35 -9.75 0.95 4.92
CA ASN A 35 -11.15 1.10 4.53
C ASN A 35 -11.36 1.76 3.15
N SER A 36 -10.28 2.23 2.52
CA SER A 36 -10.34 2.73 1.14
C SER A 36 -10.55 1.56 0.17
N ALA A 37 -11.60 1.62 -0.65
CA ALA A 37 -11.92 0.58 -1.62
C ALA A 37 -10.75 0.31 -2.59
N SER A 38 -10.06 1.36 -3.06
CA SER A 38 -8.91 1.20 -3.94
C SER A 38 -7.76 0.47 -3.26
N ALA A 39 -7.46 0.80 -2.00
CA ALA A 39 -6.42 0.14 -1.23
C ALA A 39 -6.78 -1.32 -0.90
N ILE A 40 -8.04 -1.60 -0.59
CA ILE A 40 -8.55 -2.96 -0.36
C ILE A 40 -8.34 -3.82 -1.61
N ILE A 41 -8.82 -3.36 -2.77
CA ILE A 41 -8.71 -4.10 -4.04
C ILE A 41 -7.24 -4.33 -4.40
N ALA A 42 -6.40 -3.29 -4.30
CA ALA A 42 -4.98 -3.39 -4.61
C ALA A 42 -4.25 -4.40 -3.71
N LEU A 43 -4.50 -4.39 -2.40
CA LEU A 43 -3.87 -5.34 -1.46
C LEU A 43 -4.39 -6.77 -1.63
N GLN A 44 -5.67 -6.94 -1.95
CA GLN A 44 -6.22 -8.26 -2.27
C GLN A 44 -5.62 -8.82 -3.57
N TRP A 45 -5.52 -8.01 -4.62
CA TRP A 45 -4.87 -8.41 -5.86
C TRP A 45 -3.39 -8.73 -5.64
N LEU A 46 -2.68 -7.89 -4.89
CA LEU A 46 -1.28 -8.14 -4.56
C LEU A 46 -1.15 -9.46 -3.78
N ALA A 47 -2.06 -9.75 -2.86
CA ALA A 47 -2.04 -11.01 -2.11
C ALA A 47 -2.16 -12.25 -3.01
N LEU A 48 -2.93 -12.15 -4.10
CA LEU A 48 -3.10 -13.23 -5.07
C LEU A 48 -1.92 -13.36 -6.04
N ASN A 49 -1.21 -12.25 -6.32
CA ASN A 49 -0.26 -12.18 -7.45
C ASN A 49 1.19 -11.88 -7.03
N ARG A 50 1.48 -11.74 -5.73
CA ARG A 50 2.78 -11.26 -5.24
C ARG A 50 3.97 -12.03 -5.81
N ASP A 51 3.92 -13.35 -5.79
CA ASP A 51 5.05 -14.16 -6.22
C ASP A 51 5.25 -14.06 -7.73
N HIS A 52 4.17 -14.00 -8.51
CA HIS A 52 4.22 -13.77 -9.95
C HIS A 52 4.87 -12.43 -10.31
N VAL A 53 4.43 -11.34 -9.66
CA VAL A 53 4.99 -10.00 -9.87
C VAL A 53 6.47 -9.95 -9.50
N ARG A 54 6.87 -10.58 -8.38
CA ARG A 54 8.27 -10.62 -7.98
C ARG A 54 9.14 -11.39 -8.96
N LEU A 55 8.65 -12.52 -9.49
CA LEU A 55 9.36 -13.26 -10.53
C LEU A 55 9.53 -12.39 -11.80
N GLN A 56 8.50 -11.66 -12.21
CA GLN A 56 8.56 -10.77 -13.38
C GLN A 56 9.54 -9.61 -13.21
N TRP A 57 9.68 -9.03 -12.02
CA TRP A 57 10.61 -7.92 -11.77
C TRP A 57 12.05 -8.35 -11.56
N MET A 58 12.29 -9.65 -11.33
CA MET A 58 13.63 -10.22 -11.21
C MET A 58 14.20 -10.69 -12.56
N ALA A 59 13.36 -10.75 -13.60
CA ALA A 59 13.76 -11.01 -14.98
C ALA A 59 14.25 -9.71 -15.65
#